data_AF-A0AAW4CM33-F1
#
_entry.id   AF-A0AAW4CM33-F1
#
_cell.length_a   1.000
_cell.length_b   1.000
_cell.length_c   1.000
_cell.angle_alpha   90.00
_cell.angle_beta   90.00
_cell.angle_gamma   90.00
#
_symmetry.space_group_name_H-M   'P 1'
#
loop_
_entity.id
_entity.type
_entity.pdbx_description
1 polymer ?
#
loop_
_entity_poly.entity_id
_entity_poly.type
_entity_poly.pdbx_seq_one_letter_code
_entity_poly.pdbx_strand_id
1 'polypeptide(L)'
;RVVIGKDTRLSGYMVENALVAGFTAVGMDVVQFGPIPTPAVAMLAHSMRADLGVMISASHNPYYDNGIKLFGPDGYKLSDEDELKIEALLNQDVPLAASKDIGRARRVDDARGRYIHAVKSSFPADLRLDGLKIVVDCANGAAYQVAPSAFWELGAEVVAVGVTPNGTNINDGCGSTAPLLCQ
;
A
#
# COMPACT_ATOMS: atom_id res chain seq x y z
N ARG A 1 -3.29 11.15 -13.11
CA ARG A 1 -2.90 9.73 -12.90
C ARG A 1 -3.05 9.34 -11.43
N VAL A 2 -3.43 8.10 -11.18
CA VAL A 2 -3.64 7.52 -9.84
C VAL A 2 -2.61 6.40 -9.60
N VAL A 3 -2.14 6.29 -8.37
CA VAL A 3 -1.35 5.13 -7.92
C VAL A 3 -2.16 4.30 -6.94
N ILE A 4 -2.09 2.97 -7.06
CA ILE A 4 -2.86 2.03 -6.23
C ILE A 4 -1.92 1.00 -5.60
N GLY A 5 -1.96 0.92 -4.27
CA GLY A 5 -1.38 -0.17 -3.49
C GLY A 5 -2.46 -0.92 -2.72
N LYS A 6 -2.12 -2.12 -2.25
CA LYS A 6 -3.03 -2.94 -1.43
C LYS A 6 -2.26 -3.69 -0.36
N ASP A 7 -2.97 -4.23 0.62
CA ASP A 7 -2.43 -5.28 1.48
C ASP A 7 -2.62 -6.68 0.85
N THR A 8 -2.51 -7.71 1.66
CA THR A 8 -2.51 -9.11 1.22
C THR A 8 -3.90 -9.75 1.25
N ARG A 9 -4.96 -9.02 1.61
CA ARG A 9 -6.34 -9.55 1.64
C ARG A 9 -6.77 -10.03 0.26
N LEU A 10 -7.46 -11.17 0.22
CA LEU A 10 -8.00 -11.74 -1.01
C LEU A 10 -8.99 -10.78 -1.70
N SER A 11 -9.84 -10.10 -0.93
CA SER A 11 -10.79 -9.10 -1.44
C SER A 11 -10.10 -7.92 -2.14
N GLY A 12 -8.81 -7.68 -1.86
CA GLY A 12 -8.04 -6.62 -2.49
C GLY A 12 -7.93 -6.75 -4.02
N TYR A 13 -7.95 -7.97 -4.58
CA TYR A 13 -7.96 -8.16 -6.03
C TYR A 13 -9.26 -7.68 -6.68
N MET A 14 -10.39 -7.95 -6.03
CA MET A 14 -11.71 -7.51 -6.50
C MET A 14 -11.80 -5.97 -6.47
N VAL A 15 -11.43 -5.37 -5.33
CA VAL A 15 -11.49 -3.91 -5.15
C VAL A 15 -10.50 -3.18 -6.06
N GLU A 16 -9.28 -3.69 -6.24
CA GLU A 16 -8.27 -3.10 -7.14
C GLU A 16 -8.79 -3.02 -8.59
N ASN A 17 -9.40 -4.10 -9.09
CA ASN A 17 -9.94 -4.13 -10.45
C ASN A 17 -11.13 -3.18 -10.62
N ALA A 18 -12.03 -3.10 -9.64
CA ALA A 18 -13.16 -2.16 -9.67
C ALA A 18 -12.69 -0.70 -9.73
N LEU A 19 -11.68 -0.35 -8.91
CA LEU A 19 -11.09 1.00 -8.91
C LEU A 19 -10.36 1.31 -10.22
N VAL A 20 -9.59 0.36 -10.75
CA VAL A 20 -8.93 0.50 -12.06
C VAL A 20 -9.95 0.79 -13.15
N ALA A 21 -11.06 0.05 -13.18
CA ALA A 21 -12.14 0.27 -14.13
C ALA A 21 -12.75 1.67 -13.98
N GLY A 22 -13.07 2.10 -12.75
CA GLY A 22 -13.63 3.42 -12.48
C GLY A 22 -12.72 4.57 -12.92
N PHE A 23 -11.44 4.53 -12.55
CA PHE A 23 -10.48 5.59 -12.90
C PHE A 23 -10.21 5.66 -14.41
N THR A 24 -10.02 4.52 -15.07
CA THR A 24 -9.76 4.50 -16.51
C THR A 24 -10.98 4.94 -17.33
N ALA A 25 -12.20 4.65 -16.86
CA ALA A 25 -13.44 5.09 -17.50
C ALA A 25 -13.63 6.61 -17.50
N VAL A 26 -13.00 7.34 -16.57
CA VAL A 26 -12.99 8.81 -16.51
C VAL A 26 -11.68 9.41 -17.05
N GLY A 27 -10.86 8.61 -17.74
CA GLY A 27 -9.67 9.07 -18.43
C GLY A 27 -8.40 9.17 -17.59
N MET A 28 -8.41 8.67 -16.35
CA MET A 28 -7.20 8.66 -15.51
C MET A 28 -6.32 7.45 -15.80
N ASP A 29 -5.03 7.70 -16.02
CA ASP A 29 -4.01 6.64 -16.02
C ASP A 29 -3.82 6.06 -14.61
N VAL A 30 -3.73 4.74 -14.50
CA VAL A 30 -3.61 3.99 -13.24
C VAL A 30 -2.28 3.24 -13.18
N VAL A 31 -1.58 3.34 -12.06
CA VAL A 31 -0.35 2.60 -11.77
C VAL A 31 -0.56 1.71 -10.55
N GLN A 32 -0.43 0.39 -10.71
CA GLN A 32 -0.62 -0.58 -9.63
C GLN A 32 0.72 -1.06 -9.08
N PHE A 33 0.85 -1.12 -7.76
CA PHE A 33 2.07 -1.60 -7.07
C PHE A 33 1.93 -3.03 -6.53
N GLY A 34 0.71 -3.56 -6.44
CA GLY A 34 0.45 -4.79 -5.70
C GLY A 34 0.60 -4.62 -4.19
N PRO A 35 0.91 -5.71 -3.44
CA PRO A 35 1.09 -5.64 -2.00
C PRO A 35 2.24 -4.72 -1.58
N ILE A 36 1.91 -3.64 -0.86
CA ILE A 36 2.88 -2.65 -0.35
C ILE A 36 2.29 -1.88 0.86
N PRO A 37 3.10 -1.47 1.87
CA PRO A 37 2.57 -0.76 3.03
C PRO A 37 1.84 0.54 2.69
N THR A 38 0.83 0.91 3.49
CA THR A 38 0.11 2.19 3.38
C THR A 38 1.04 3.41 3.24
N PRO A 39 2.07 3.60 4.09
CA PRO A 39 2.98 4.74 3.95
C PRO A 39 3.77 4.76 2.63
N ALA A 40 3.98 3.61 1.99
CA ALA A 40 4.61 3.57 0.69
C ALA A 40 3.72 4.17 -0.41
N VAL A 41 2.40 3.95 -0.34
CA VAL A 41 1.44 4.54 -1.29
C VAL A 41 1.44 6.06 -1.17
N ALA A 42 1.38 6.59 0.05
CA ALA A 42 1.49 8.02 0.32
C ALA A 42 2.77 8.63 -0.26
N MET A 43 3.92 8.01 0.04
CA MET A 43 5.22 8.44 -0.48
C MET A 43 5.32 8.36 -2.01
N LEU A 44 4.80 7.28 -2.61
CA LEU A 44 4.83 7.06 -4.06
C LEU A 44 3.86 7.99 -4.80
N ALA A 45 2.72 8.34 -4.20
CA ALA A 45 1.82 9.34 -4.77
C ALA A 45 2.56 10.67 -4.97
N HIS A 46 3.25 11.13 -3.93
CA HIS A 46 4.04 12.36 -4.00
C HIS A 46 5.25 12.25 -4.95
N SER A 47 6.14 11.28 -4.71
CA SER A 47 7.40 11.15 -5.47
C SER A 47 7.19 10.82 -6.94
N MET A 48 6.12 10.10 -7.28
CA MET A 48 5.76 9.84 -8.67
C MET A 48 4.94 10.97 -9.27
N ARG A 49 4.63 12.07 -8.58
CA ARG A 49 3.75 13.16 -9.03
C ARG A 49 2.41 12.62 -9.55
N ALA A 50 1.77 11.79 -8.74
CA ALA A 50 0.41 11.32 -8.96
C ALA A 50 -0.58 12.31 -8.34
N ASP A 51 -1.79 12.36 -8.89
CA ASP A 51 -2.84 13.25 -8.39
C ASP A 51 -3.58 12.64 -7.20
N LEU A 52 -3.52 11.31 -7.08
CA LEU A 52 -4.18 10.53 -6.04
C LEU A 52 -3.40 9.25 -5.75
N GLY A 53 -3.20 8.94 -4.47
CA GLY A 53 -2.79 7.64 -3.97
C GLY A 53 -3.96 6.90 -3.36
N VAL A 54 -4.09 5.62 -3.66
CA VAL A 54 -5.15 4.75 -3.13
C VAL A 54 -4.53 3.54 -2.45
N MET A 55 -4.84 3.34 -1.18
CA MET A 55 -4.48 2.13 -0.44
C MET A 55 -5.73 1.30 -0.16
N ILE A 56 -5.73 0.06 -0.62
CA ILE A 56 -6.80 -0.91 -0.35
C ILE A 56 -6.38 -1.75 0.87
N SER A 57 -6.96 -1.46 2.04
CA SER A 57 -6.68 -2.16 3.30
C SER A 57 -7.63 -1.75 4.41
N ALA A 58 -7.98 -2.70 5.28
CA ALA A 58 -8.60 -2.45 6.59
C ALA A 58 -7.60 -2.47 7.77
N SER A 59 -6.31 -2.20 7.52
CA SER A 59 -5.30 -2.11 8.58
C SER A 59 -5.19 -3.41 9.40
N HIS A 60 -5.42 -3.35 10.71
CA HIS A 60 -5.30 -4.47 11.65
C HIS A 60 -6.55 -5.37 11.71
N ASN A 61 -7.62 -5.05 10.97
CA ASN A 61 -8.85 -5.83 11.01
C ASN A 61 -8.65 -7.28 10.51
N PRO A 62 -9.54 -8.22 10.84
CA PRO A 62 -9.54 -9.58 10.29
C PRO A 62 -9.70 -9.59 8.77
N TYR A 63 -9.22 -10.64 8.08
CA TYR A 63 -9.08 -10.70 6.62
C TYR A 63 -10.37 -10.40 5.80
N TYR A 64 -11.55 -10.65 6.37
CA TYR A 64 -12.84 -10.46 5.71
C TYR A 64 -13.25 -8.99 5.60
N ASP A 65 -12.65 -8.10 6.39
CA ASP A 65 -12.83 -6.65 6.25
C ASP A 65 -11.93 -6.09 5.15
N ASN A 66 -12.34 -4.98 4.53
CA ASN A 66 -11.47 -4.18 3.66
C ASN A 66 -11.89 -2.70 3.70
N GLY A 67 -11.07 -1.83 3.11
CA GLY A 67 -11.32 -0.41 3.08
C GLY A 67 -10.46 0.29 2.03
N ILE A 68 -10.75 1.56 1.79
CA ILE A 68 -10.02 2.40 0.86
C ILE A 68 -9.52 3.62 1.64
N LYS A 69 -8.22 3.92 1.52
CA LYS A 69 -7.62 5.15 2.04
C LYS A 69 -7.11 5.98 0.87
N LEU A 70 -7.41 7.27 0.88
CA LEU A 70 -7.08 8.20 -0.20
C LEU A 70 -6.01 9.19 0.27
N PHE A 71 -5.04 9.44 -0.60
CA PHE A 71 -3.91 10.35 -0.36
C PHE A 71 -3.82 11.37 -1.49
N GLY A 72 -3.66 12.64 -1.15
CA GLY A 72 -3.46 13.72 -2.11
C GLY A 72 -2.08 13.69 -2.78
N PRO A 73 -1.81 14.63 -3.71
CA PRO A 73 -0.54 14.75 -4.41
C PRO A 73 0.66 15.07 -3.49
N ASP A 74 0.39 15.60 -2.31
CA ASP A 74 1.36 15.87 -1.25
C ASP A 74 1.67 14.65 -0.38
N GLY A 75 0.95 13.54 -0.59
CA GLY A 75 1.08 12.29 0.17
C GLY A 75 0.32 12.29 1.50
N TYR A 76 -0.40 13.37 1.84
CA TYR A 76 -1.26 13.39 3.03
C TYR A 76 -2.63 12.81 2.74
N LYS A 77 -3.38 12.45 3.79
CA LYS A 77 -4.78 12.04 3.66
C LYS A 77 -5.58 13.17 3.01
N LEU A 78 -6.60 12.83 2.21
CA LEU A 78 -7.53 13.84 1.69
C LEU A 78 -8.14 14.66 2.84
N SER A 79 -8.44 15.92 2.52
CA SER A 79 -9.13 16.81 3.43
C SER A 79 -10.58 16.36 3.64
N ASP A 80 -11.18 16.68 4.78
CA ASP A 80 -12.60 16.41 5.04
C ASP A 80 -13.50 17.06 3.98
N GLU A 81 -13.09 18.22 3.45
CA GLU A 81 -13.80 18.90 2.37
C GLU A 81 -13.81 18.06 1.08
N ASP A 82 -12.67 17.46 0.72
CA ASP A 82 -12.59 16.59 -0.46
C ASP A 82 -13.33 15.27 -0.25
N GLU A 83 -13.30 14.70 0.96
CA GLU A 83 -14.09 13.52 1.32
C GLU A 83 -15.59 13.81 1.14
N LEU A 84 -16.09 14.94 1.64
CA LEU A 84 -17.49 15.35 1.48
C LEU A 84 -17.86 15.58 0.00
N LYS A 85 -16.96 16.12 -0.82
CA LYS A 85 -17.18 16.27 -2.26
C LYS A 85 -17.31 14.90 -2.95
N ILE A 86 -16.46 13.95 -2.59
CA ILE A 86 -16.53 12.58 -3.12
C ILE A 86 -17.84 11.92 -2.71
N GLU A 87 -18.25 12.05 -1.44
CA GLU A 87 -19.52 11.51 -0.95
C GLU A 87 -20.73 12.09 -1.69
N ALA A 88 -20.73 13.41 -1.93
CA ALA A 88 -21.79 14.07 -2.69
C ALA A 88 -21.93 13.54 -4.11
N LEU A 89 -20.83 13.07 -4.73
CA LEU A 89 -20.81 12.50 -6.08
C LEU A 89 -21.30 11.04 -6.14
N LEU A 90 -21.36 10.31 -5.02
CA LEU A 90 -21.76 8.90 -5.01
C LEU A 90 -23.17 8.65 -5.55
N ASN A 91 -24.05 9.63 -5.46
CA ASN A 91 -25.44 9.57 -5.94
C ASN A 91 -25.65 10.34 -7.24
N GLN A 92 -24.58 10.69 -7.95
CA GLN A 92 -24.63 11.49 -9.18
C GLN A 92 -24.05 10.71 -10.36
N ASP A 93 -24.52 11.04 -11.56
CA ASP A 93 -23.91 10.53 -12.79
C ASP A 93 -22.55 11.20 -13.01
N VAL A 94 -21.52 10.38 -13.23
CA VAL A 94 -20.17 10.85 -13.53
C VAL A 94 -19.94 10.80 -15.04
N PRO A 95 -19.59 11.92 -15.71
CA PRO A 95 -19.29 11.92 -17.13
C PRO A 95 -18.13 10.98 -17.46
N LEU A 96 -18.35 10.08 -18.43
CA LEU A 96 -17.34 9.14 -18.88
C LEU A 96 -16.45 9.75 -19.97
N ALA A 97 -15.20 9.30 -20.02
CA ALA A 97 -14.28 9.69 -21.07
C ALA A 97 -14.72 9.15 -22.44
N ALA A 98 -14.43 9.91 -23.50
CA ALA A 98 -14.60 9.41 -24.86
C ALA A 98 -13.62 8.26 -25.13
N SER A 99 -13.93 7.41 -26.10
CA SER A 99 -13.15 6.19 -26.39
C SER A 99 -11.64 6.42 -26.59
N LYS A 100 -11.26 7.55 -27.20
CA LYS A 100 -9.86 7.93 -27.44
C LYS A 100 -9.13 8.45 -26.18
N ASP A 101 -9.89 8.82 -25.15
CA ASP A 101 -9.42 9.47 -23.93
C ASP A 101 -9.50 8.52 -22.70
N ILE A 102 -9.86 7.25 -22.91
CA ILE A 102 -9.86 6.22 -21.85
C ILE A 102 -8.44 6.06 -21.28
N GLY A 103 -8.35 6.04 -19.95
CA GLY A 103 -7.09 5.95 -19.22
C GLY A 103 -6.41 4.60 -19.38
N ARG A 104 -5.09 4.56 -19.20
CA ARG A 104 -4.29 3.33 -19.29
C ARG A 104 -3.96 2.79 -17.90
N ALA A 105 -4.01 1.48 -17.73
CA ALA A 105 -3.56 0.81 -16.51
C ALA A 105 -2.25 0.07 -16.75
N ARG A 106 -1.33 0.14 -15.79
CA ARG A 106 -0.09 -0.65 -15.80
C ARG A 106 0.35 -1.02 -14.39
N ARG A 107 1.03 -2.16 -14.26
CA ARG A 107 1.68 -2.60 -13.03
C ARG A 107 3.15 -2.19 -13.00
N VAL A 108 3.66 -1.90 -11.81
CA VAL A 108 5.06 -1.54 -11.57
C VAL A 108 5.60 -2.33 -10.40
N ASP A 109 6.65 -3.09 -10.67
CA ASP A 109 7.24 -4.00 -9.68
C ASP A 109 8.36 -3.34 -8.85
N ASP A 110 8.94 -2.22 -9.31
CA ASP A 110 10.05 -1.53 -8.65
C ASP A 110 9.65 -0.69 -7.42
N ALA A 111 8.33 -0.54 -7.17
CA ALA A 111 7.77 0.27 -6.09
C ALA A 111 8.29 -0.15 -4.70
N ARG A 112 8.50 -1.45 -4.48
CA ARG A 112 9.04 -1.99 -3.22
C ARG A 112 10.47 -1.52 -2.98
N GLY A 113 11.33 -1.61 -4.00
CA GLY A 113 12.73 -1.17 -3.90
C GLY A 113 12.83 0.33 -3.62
N ARG A 114 11.98 1.14 -4.26
CA ARG A 114 11.90 2.59 -3.99
C ARG A 114 11.53 2.88 -2.53
N TYR A 115 10.56 2.14 -1.98
CA TYR A 115 10.16 2.31 -0.59
C TYR A 115 11.20 1.79 0.40
N ILE A 116 11.82 0.63 0.15
CA ILE A 116 12.95 0.12 0.95
C ILE A 116 14.08 1.15 0.99
N HIS A 117 14.45 1.72 -0.17
CA HIS A 117 15.45 2.77 -0.23
C HIS A 117 15.08 3.97 0.65
N ALA A 118 13.86 4.50 0.52
CA ALA A 118 13.41 5.64 1.30
C ALA A 118 13.41 5.37 2.82
N VAL A 119 12.97 4.18 3.26
CA VAL A 119 13.01 3.78 4.67
C VAL A 119 14.45 3.75 5.17
N LYS A 120 15.37 3.13 4.44
CA LYS A 120 16.79 3.11 4.81
C LYS A 120 17.42 4.50 4.80
N SER A 121 17.04 5.38 3.87
CA SER A 121 17.53 6.76 3.81
C SER A 121 17.08 7.62 5.00
N SER A 122 16.06 7.19 5.75
CA SER A 122 15.68 7.82 7.02
C SER A 122 16.54 7.38 8.21
N PHE A 123 17.37 6.34 8.04
CA PHE A 123 18.33 5.87 9.01
C PHE A 123 19.68 6.61 8.83
N PRO A 124 20.41 6.95 9.91
CA PRO A 124 21.70 7.63 9.79
C PRO A 124 22.69 6.84 8.92
N ALA A 125 23.33 7.52 7.95
CA ALA A 125 24.16 6.89 6.93
C ALA A 125 25.46 6.27 7.47
N ASP A 126 25.92 6.74 8.64
CA ASP A 126 27.08 6.25 9.37
C ASP A 126 26.77 5.07 10.30
N LEU A 127 25.49 4.72 10.45
CA LEU A 127 25.05 3.61 11.30
C LEU A 127 24.66 2.39 10.47
N ARG A 128 24.81 1.22 11.11
CA ARG A 128 24.37 -0.09 10.62
C ARG A 128 23.76 -0.88 11.77
N LEU A 129 23.01 -1.92 11.43
CA LEU A 129 22.41 -2.87 12.39
C LEU A 129 23.26 -4.14 12.55
N ASP A 130 24.55 -4.08 12.18
CA ASP A 130 25.47 -5.21 12.27
C ASP A 130 25.56 -5.72 13.73
N GLY A 131 25.56 -7.04 13.90
CA GLY A 131 25.61 -7.69 15.21
C GLY A 131 24.26 -7.75 15.95
N LEU A 132 23.19 -7.16 15.41
CA LEU A 132 21.84 -7.32 15.94
C LEU A 132 21.13 -8.48 15.25
N LYS A 133 20.42 -9.27 16.07
CA LYS A 133 19.44 -10.27 15.62
C LYS A 133 18.04 -9.74 15.86
N ILE A 134 17.27 -9.56 14.79
CA ILE A 134 15.94 -8.96 14.82
C ILE A 134 14.91 -10.00 14.38
N VAL A 135 13.93 -10.27 15.25
CA VAL A 135 12.70 -10.99 14.87
C VAL A 135 11.68 -9.95 14.40
N VAL A 136 11.11 -10.14 13.22
CA VAL A 136 10.08 -9.24 12.67
C VAL A 136 8.85 -10.01 12.25
N ASP A 137 7.72 -9.71 12.87
CA ASP A 137 6.40 -10.19 12.46
C ASP A 137 5.75 -9.20 11.50
N CYS A 138 5.49 -9.66 10.28
CA CYS A 138 4.86 -8.85 9.23
C CYS A 138 3.34 -9.05 9.13
N ALA A 139 2.72 -9.77 10.08
CA ALA A 139 1.29 -10.01 10.19
C ALA A 139 0.64 -10.70 8.98
N ASN A 140 1.44 -11.37 8.14
CA ASN A 140 1.09 -11.77 6.77
C ASN A 140 0.49 -10.62 5.95
N GLY A 141 0.88 -9.39 6.27
CA GLY A 141 0.32 -8.16 5.75
C GLY A 141 1.18 -7.49 4.68
N ALA A 142 0.92 -6.21 4.45
CA ALA A 142 1.51 -5.45 3.35
C ALA A 142 3.05 -5.31 3.42
N ALA A 143 3.64 -5.45 4.60
CA ALA A 143 5.08 -5.27 4.84
C ALA A 143 5.91 -6.54 4.65
N TYR A 144 5.28 -7.69 4.33
CA TYR A 144 5.90 -9.02 4.39
C TYR A 144 7.21 -9.21 3.61
N GLN A 145 7.45 -8.41 2.57
CA GLN A 145 8.71 -8.40 1.82
C GLN A 145 9.59 -7.19 2.15
N VAL A 146 8.97 -6.03 2.41
CA VAL A 146 9.67 -4.77 2.58
C VAL A 146 10.41 -4.73 3.91
N ALA A 147 9.74 -5.06 5.02
CA ALA A 147 10.32 -4.92 6.34
C ALA A 147 11.52 -5.85 6.57
N PRO A 148 11.46 -7.16 6.25
CA PRO A 148 12.63 -8.03 6.39
C PRO A 148 13.80 -7.57 5.52
N SER A 149 13.54 -7.16 4.26
CA SER A 149 14.58 -6.70 3.34
C SER A 149 15.26 -5.42 3.84
N ALA A 150 14.49 -4.46 4.35
CA ALA A 150 15.04 -3.21 4.86
C ALA A 150 15.99 -3.44 6.06
N PHE A 151 15.61 -4.28 7.02
CA PHE A 151 16.47 -4.62 8.16
C PHE A 151 17.72 -5.39 7.73
N TRP A 152 17.57 -6.36 6.83
CA TRP A 152 18.69 -7.14 6.31
C TRP A 152 19.69 -6.28 5.53
N GLU A 153 19.21 -5.38 4.66
CA GLU A 153 20.06 -4.45 3.90
C GLU A 153 20.80 -3.44 4.80
N LEU A 154 20.29 -3.19 6.02
CA LEU A 154 20.96 -2.39 7.05
C LEU A 154 21.97 -3.20 7.89
N GLY A 155 22.07 -4.52 7.70
CA GLY A 155 23.09 -5.37 8.32
C GLY A 155 22.63 -6.31 9.42
N ALA A 156 21.34 -6.31 9.78
CA ALA A 156 20.83 -7.19 10.83
C ALA A 156 20.76 -8.67 10.37
N GLU A 157 20.92 -9.60 11.31
CA GLU A 157 20.42 -10.96 11.16
C GLU A 157 18.89 -10.93 11.35
N VAL A 158 18.12 -11.32 10.34
CA VAL A 158 16.66 -11.20 10.36
C VAL A 158 15.99 -12.56 10.46
N VAL A 159 15.13 -12.73 11.47
CA VAL A 159 14.19 -13.84 11.58
C VAL A 159 12.79 -13.29 11.25
N ALA A 160 12.33 -13.54 10.03
CA ALA A 160 11.04 -13.06 9.58
C ALA A 160 9.93 -14.07 9.88
N VAL A 161 8.84 -13.61 10.50
CA VAL A 161 7.63 -14.39 10.78
C VAL A 161 6.40 -13.65 10.22
N GLY A 162 5.31 -14.37 9.98
CA GLY A 162 4.14 -13.77 9.33
C GLY A 162 4.46 -13.22 7.93
N VAL A 163 5.23 -13.96 7.14
CA VAL A 163 5.68 -13.54 5.79
C VAL A 163 5.19 -14.44 4.65
N THR A 164 4.14 -15.22 4.90
CA THR A 164 3.55 -16.14 3.93
C THR A 164 2.05 -15.85 3.76
N PRO A 165 1.70 -14.67 3.21
CA PRO A 165 0.31 -14.32 2.97
C PRO A 165 -0.36 -15.30 2.00
N ASN A 166 -1.57 -15.74 2.35
CA ASN A 166 -2.40 -16.62 1.50
C ASN A 166 -3.75 -15.99 1.11
N GLY A 167 -3.99 -14.73 1.48
CA GLY A 167 -5.25 -14.03 1.22
C GLY A 167 -6.21 -13.99 2.41
N THR A 168 -6.08 -14.91 3.37
CA THR A 168 -7.00 -15.05 4.51
C THR A 168 -6.32 -15.07 5.88
N ASN A 169 -4.98 -15.07 5.94
CA ASN A 169 -4.20 -15.16 7.18
C ASN A 169 -3.59 -13.84 7.66
N ILE A 170 -4.00 -12.70 7.08
CA ILE A 170 -3.55 -11.39 7.56
C ILE A 170 -4.11 -11.16 8.98
N ASN A 171 -3.23 -10.73 9.89
CA ASN A 171 -3.54 -10.46 11.31
C ASN A 171 -4.10 -11.67 12.10
N ASP A 172 -4.02 -12.88 11.56
CA ASP A 172 -4.52 -14.09 12.22
C ASP A 172 -3.47 -14.60 13.22
N GLY A 173 -3.68 -14.32 14.51
CA GLY A 173 -2.78 -14.72 15.59
C GLY A 173 -1.36 -14.14 15.50
N CYS A 174 -1.16 -13.09 14.70
CA CYS A 174 0.12 -12.44 14.43
C CYS A 174 -0.06 -10.92 14.27
N GLY A 175 1.06 -10.19 14.20
CA GLY A 175 1.10 -8.75 14.04
C GLY A 175 0.98 -7.98 15.35
N SER A 176 0.89 -6.66 15.24
CA SER A 176 0.95 -5.74 16.39
C SER A 176 -0.19 -5.94 17.41
N THR A 177 -1.32 -6.50 17.00
CA THR A 177 -2.47 -6.80 17.87
C THR A 177 -2.40 -8.19 18.51
N ALA A 178 -1.45 -9.04 18.09
CA ALA A 178 -1.21 -10.37 18.63
C ALA A 178 0.32 -10.64 18.70
N PRO A 179 1.06 -9.94 19.59
CA PRO A 179 2.52 -9.89 19.55
C PRO A 179 3.24 -11.16 20.05
N LEU A 180 2.49 -12.16 20.51
CA LEU A 180 3.04 -13.38 21.11
C LEU A 180 3.94 -14.18 20.15
N LEU A 181 3.76 -14.03 18.84
CA LEU A 181 4.60 -14.70 17.85
C LEU A 181 6.07 -14.24 17.89
N CYS A 182 6.35 -13.05 18.43
CA CYS A 182 7.69 -12.48 18.56
C CYS A 182 8.29 -12.55 19.99
N GLN A 183 7.57 -13.14 20.96
CA GLN A 183 8.02 -13.28 22.36
C GLN A 183 8.62 -14.65 22.61
#